data_AF-A0A7V6DC69-F1
#
_entry.id   AF-A0A7V6DC69-F1
#
_cell.length_a   1.000
_cell.length_b   1.000
_cell.length_c   1.000
_cell.angle_alpha   90.00
_cell.angle_beta   90.00
_cell.angle_gamma   90.00
#
_symmetry.space_group_name_H-M   'P 1'
#
loop_
_entity.id
_entity.type
_entity.pdbx_description
1 polymer ?
#
loop_
_entity_poly.entity_id
_entity_poly.type
_entity_poly.pdbx_seq_one_letter_code
_entity_poly.pdbx_strand_id
1 'polypeptide(L)'
;MDLDTFKQLVYREFGDRLEHATPANVREFLDRLQMQEVSRRLPGERFEIHETGTTYEEIIKDFFARVLEMPRDDAIILLWTLAIDLAFAAVEHQYAEYFASLFRDLDRA
;
A
#
# COMPACT_ATOMS: atom_id res chain seq x y z
N MET A 1 -2.48 -15.15 3.30
CA MET A 1 -1.49 -15.20 4.40
C MET A 1 -2.25 -14.92 5.68
N ASP A 2 -1.96 -15.55 6.82
CA ASP A 2 -2.65 -15.19 8.08
C ASP A 2 -2.10 -13.90 8.70
N LEU A 3 -2.87 -13.31 9.61
CA LEU A 3 -2.54 -12.01 10.21
C LEU A 3 -1.28 -12.06 11.08
N ASP A 4 -1.00 -13.17 11.76
CA ASP A 4 0.16 -13.24 12.65
C ASP A 4 1.48 -13.37 11.87
N THR A 5 1.48 -14.12 10.77
CA THR A 5 2.59 -14.14 9.81
C THR A 5 2.82 -12.75 9.24
N PHE A 6 1.74 -12.06 8.84
CA PHE A 6 1.83 -10.71 8.33
C PHE A 6 2.46 -9.73 9.32
N LYS A 7 2.01 -9.74 10.58
CA LYS A 7 2.60 -8.91 11.66
C LYS A 7 4.10 -9.18 11.83
N GLN A 8 4.51 -10.45 11.83
CA GLN A 8 5.93 -10.80 11.96
C GLN A 8 6.77 -10.26 10.79
N LEU A 9 6.23 -10.28 9.57
CA LEU A 9 6.88 -9.65 8.42
C LEU A 9 7.03 -8.14 8.62
N VAL A 10 5.95 -7.47 9.04
CA VAL A 10 5.93 -6.02 9.30
C VAL A 10 6.94 -5.65 10.39
N TYR A 11 6.93 -6.33 11.53
CA TYR A 11 7.83 -6.02 12.64
C TYR A 11 9.30 -6.30 12.30
N ARG A 12 9.56 -7.36 11.54
CA ARG A 12 10.92 -7.66 11.07
C ARG A 12 11.45 -6.58 10.13
N GLU A 13 10.60 -6.03 9.26
CA GLU A 13 11.00 -5.02 8.27
C GLU A 13 11.12 -3.63 8.91
N PHE A 14 10.15 -3.25 9.74
CA PHE A 14 9.97 -1.86 10.16
C PHE A 14 10.18 -1.61 11.65
N GLY A 15 10.34 -2.66 12.46
CA GLY A 15 10.36 -2.58 13.92
C GLY A 15 8.95 -2.64 14.54
N ASP A 16 8.89 -2.87 15.85
CA ASP A 16 7.64 -3.11 16.59
C ASP A 16 6.68 -1.90 16.54
N ARG A 17 7.23 -0.71 16.32
CA ARG A 17 6.51 0.57 16.24
C ARG A 17 6.69 1.26 14.89
N LEU A 18 7.13 0.53 13.87
CA LEU A 18 7.43 1.06 12.54
C LEU A 18 8.55 2.13 12.53
N GLU A 19 9.43 2.13 13.53
CA GLU A 19 10.51 3.10 13.70
C GLU A 19 11.52 3.12 12.55
N HIS A 20 11.58 2.07 11.74
CA HIS A 20 12.44 1.96 10.57
C HIS A 20 11.69 2.17 9.24
N ALA A 21 10.39 2.47 9.28
CA ALA A 21 9.61 2.71 8.07
C ALA A 21 10.03 4.03 7.40
N THR A 22 10.31 3.95 6.10
CA THR A 22 10.64 5.07 5.22
C THR A 22 9.80 4.94 3.94
N PRO A 23 9.56 6.03 3.20
CA PRO A 23 8.80 5.94 1.94
C PRO A 23 9.39 4.88 0.98
N ALA A 24 10.72 4.82 0.86
CA ALA A 24 11.40 3.87 -0.02
C ALA A 24 11.20 2.41 0.41
N ASN A 25 11.47 2.06 1.68
CA ASN A 25 11.36 0.66 2.10
C ASN A 25 9.90 0.20 2.25
N VAL A 26 8.95 1.09 2.52
CA VAL A 26 7.51 0.79 2.49
C VAL A 26 7.11 0.39 1.07
N ARG A 27 7.53 1.16 0.05
CA ARG A 27 7.27 0.82 -1.34
C ARG A 27 7.83 -0.54 -1.72
N GLU A 28 9.11 -0.78 -1.42
CA GLU A 28 9.76 -2.06 -1.71
C GLU A 28 9.09 -3.24 -0.99
N PHE A 29 8.67 -3.06 0.25
CA PHE A 29 7.96 -4.08 1.01
C PHE A 29 6.61 -4.45 0.37
N LEU A 30 5.81 -3.44 -0.03
CA LEU A 30 4.52 -3.65 -0.69
C LEU A 30 4.69 -4.33 -2.06
N ASP A 31 5.69 -3.91 -2.84
CA ASP A 31 6.02 -4.54 -4.13
C ASP A 31 6.34 -6.04 -3.95
N ARG A 32 7.15 -6.38 -2.94
CA ARG A 32 7.45 -7.79 -2.61
C ARG A 32 6.21 -8.57 -2.21
N LEU A 33 5.32 -7.98 -1.41
CA LEU A 33 4.09 -8.62 -0.96
C LEU A 33 3.16 -8.90 -2.16
N GLN A 34 3.01 -7.94 -3.07
CA GLN A 34 2.20 -8.10 -4.28
C GLN A 34 2.78 -9.19 -5.20
N MET A 35 4.11 -9.22 -5.38
CA MET A 35 4.77 -10.27 -6.17
C MET A 35 4.56 -11.66 -5.59
N GLN A 36 4.55 -11.80 -4.26
CA GLN A 36 4.25 -13.08 -3.60
C GLN A 36 2.82 -13.55 -3.89
N GLU A 37 1.83 -12.66 -3.83
CA GLU A 37 0.45 -13.01 -4.16
C GLU A 37 0.27 -13.38 -5.64
N VAL A 38 0.94 -12.68 -6.56
CA VAL A 38 0.94 -13.05 -7.99
C VAL A 38 1.60 -14.41 -8.20
N SER A 39 2.72 -14.69 -7.51
CA SER A 39 3.46 -15.94 -7.64
C SER A 39 2.73 -17.17 -7.08
N ARG A 40 1.74 -16.96 -6.19
CA ARG A 40 0.87 -18.05 -5.70
C ARG A 40 -0.14 -18.55 -6.74
N ARG A 41 -0.35 -17.82 -7.83
CA ARG A 41 -1.25 -18.22 -8.92
C ARG A 41 -0.58 -19.28 -9.80
N LEU A 42 -1.40 -20.16 -10.38
CA LEU A 42 -0.89 -21.22 -11.25
C LEU A 42 -0.37 -20.62 -12.58
N PRO A 43 0.76 -21.11 -13.13
CA PRO A 43 1.22 -20.69 -14.44
C PRO A 43 0.14 -20.92 -15.50
N GLY A 44 -0.28 -19.85 -16.18
CA GLY A 44 -1.31 -19.90 -17.23
C GLY A 44 -2.73 -19.55 -16.78
N GLU A 45 -2.94 -19.20 -15.51
CA GLU A 45 -4.22 -18.66 -15.04
C GLU A 45 -4.50 -17.28 -15.68
N ARG A 46 -5.68 -17.12 -16.28
CA ARG A 46 -6.06 -15.88 -16.96
C ARG A 46 -6.40 -14.82 -15.91
N PHE A 47 -5.82 -13.63 -16.06
CA PHE A 47 -6.27 -12.46 -15.31
C PHE A 47 -7.63 -12.03 -15.85
N GLU A 48 -8.65 -12.11 -15.01
CA GLU A 48 -9.97 -11.56 -15.30
C GLU A 48 -10.17 -10.30 -14.44
N ILE A 49 -10.32 -9.15 -15.11
CA ILE A 49 -10.59 -7.87 -14.47
C ILE A 49 -12.10 -7.66 -14.55
N HIS A 50 -12.80 -8.00 -13.46
CA HIS A 50 -14.24 -7.71 -13.29
C HIS A 50 -14.42 -6.36 -12.61
N GLU A 51 -14.09 -5.28 -13.31
CA GLU A 51 -14.39 -3.92 -12.86
C GLU A 51 -15.78 -3.51 -13.35
N THR A 52 -16.73 -3.42 -12.42
CA THR A 52 -18.11 -2.99 -12.69
C THR A 52 -18.33 -1.50 -12.43
N GLY A 53 -17.42 -0.85 -11.69
CA GLY A 53 -17.46 0.59 -11.43
C GLY A 53 -16.98 1.36 -12.65
N THR A 54 -17.75 2.37 -13.05
CA THR A 54 -17.40 3.26 -14.19
C THR A 54 -16.74 4.55 -13.71
N THR A 55 -16.80 4.82 -12.41
CA THR A 55 -16.21 5.99 -11.77
C THR A 55 -15.31 5.59 -10.61
N TYR A 56 -14.35 6.46 -10.29
CA TYR A 56 -13.48 6.28 -9.12
C TYR A 56 -14.29 6.14 -7.82
N GLU A 57 -15.34 6.96 -7.65
CA GLU A 57 -16.21 6.90 -6.48
C GLU A 57 -16.91 5.54 -6.35
N GLU A 58 -17.42 4.99 -7.45
CA GLU A 58 -18.02 3.65 -7.48
C GLU A 58 -17.00 2.56 -7.11
N ILE A 59 -15.78 2.65 -7.64
CA ILE A 59 -14.70 1.70 -7.34
C ILE A 59 -14.36 1.74 -5.85
N ILE A 60 -14.24 2.93 -5.25
CA ILE A 60 -13.94 3.08 -3.83
C ILE A 60 -15.09 2.53 -2.95
N LYS A 61 -16.35 2.81 -3.31
CA LYS A 61 -17.51 2.27 -2.59
C LYS A 61 -17.56 0.75 -2.66
N ASP A 62 -17.36 0.18 -3.85
CA ASP A 62 -17.33 -1.26 -4.06
C ASP A 62 -16.17 -1.92 -3.28
N PHE A 63 -14.98 -1.31 -3.30
CA PHE A 63 -13.86 -1.75 -2.47
C PHE A 63 -14.25 -1.86 -0.99
N PHE A 64 -14.78 -0.79 -0.40
CA PHE A 64 -15.15 -0.82 1.02
C PHE A 64 -16.28 -1.79 1.33
N ALA A 65 -17.26 -1.94 0.42
CA ALA A 65 -18.32 -2.93 0.57
C ALA A 65 -17.74 -4.36 0.57
N ARG A 66 -16.84 -4.67 -0.38
CA ARG A 66 -16.22 -6.01 -0.46
C ARG A 66 -15.35 -6.34 0.74
N VAL A 67 -14.60 -5.37 1.26
CA VAL A 67 -13.75 -5.57 2.44
C VAL A 67 -14.54 -6.06 3.64
N LEU A 68 -15.78 -5.60 3.82
CA LEU A 68 -16.64 -6.04 4.93
C LEU A 68 -17.06 -7.52 4.82
N GLU A 69 -17.07 -8.07 3.61
CA GLU A 69 -17.44 -9.46 3.34
C GLU A 69 -16.22 -10.41 3.34
N MET A 70 -15.00 -9.87 3.48
CA MET A 70 -13.78 -10.68 3.49
C MET A 70 -13.56 -11.39 4.83
N PRO A 71 -12.81 -12.51 4.85
CA PRO A 71 -12.27 -13.06 6.08
C PRO A 71 -11.49 -11.99 6.85
N ARG A 72 -11.63 -12.00 8.18
CA ARG A 72 -11.07 -10.97 9.08
C ARG A 72 -9.59 -10.67 8.78
N ASP A 73 -8.78 -11.72 8.63
CA ASP A 73 -7.35 -11.57 8.44
C ASP A 73 -7.04 -10.91 7.09
N ASP A 74 -7.70 -11.35 6.02
CA ASP A 74 -7.55 -10.79 4.68
C ASP A 74 -7.98 -9.32 4.65
N ALA A 75 -9.10 -8.99 5.29
CA ALA A 75 -9.60 -7.61 5.40
C ALA A 75 -8.61 -6.69 6.14
N ILE A 76 -8.08 -7.14 7.27
CA ILE A 76 -7.11 -6.36 8.06
C ILE A 76 -5.82 -6.15 7.28
N ILE A 77 -5.29 -7.19 6.65
CA ILE A 77 -4.06 -7.10 5.86
C ILE A 77 -4.26 -6.12 4.70
N LEU A 78 -5.35 -6.28 3.93
CA LEU A 78 -5.65 -5.43 2.78
C LEU A 78 -5.78 -3.96 3.20
N LEU A 79 -6.59 -3.67 4.22
CA LEU A 79 -6.78 -2.32 4.74
C LEU A 79 -5.47 -1.72 5.26
N TRP A 80 -4.66 -2.50 5.97
CA TRP A 80 -3.37 -2.02 6.48
C TRP A 80 -2.41 -1.69 5.35
N THR A 81 -2.31 -2.55 4.33
CA THR A 81 -1.43 -2.31 3.17
C THR A 81 -1.85 -1.08 2.37
N LEU A 82 -3.15 -0.88 2.18
CA LEU A 82 -3.66 0.33 1.52
C LEU A 82 -3.38 1.58 2.36
N ALA A 83 -3.64 1.52 3.66
CA ALA A 83 -3.46 2.66 4.56
C ALA A 83 -1.99 3.11 4.64
N ILE A 84 -1.04 2.16 4.73
CA ILE A 84 0.38 2.52 4.81
C ILE A 84 0.90 3.08 3.48
N ASP A 85 0.47 2.54 2.34
CA ASP A 85 0.83 3.07 1.01
C ASP A 85 0.37 4.54 0.87
N LEU A 86 -0.91 4.79 1.18
CA LEU A 86 -1.48 6.15 1.12
C LEU A 86 -0.77 7.12 2.08
N ALA A 87 -0.49 6.69 3.31
CA ALA A 87 0.16 7.53 4.31
C ALA A 87 1.59 7.92 3.88
N PHE A 88 2.38 6.97 3.39
CA PHE A 88 3.76 7.26 2.99
C PHE A 88 3.86 7.97 1.64
N ALA A 89 2.92 7.73 0.70
CA ALA A 89 2.81 8.53 -0.51
C ALA A 89 2.50 10.01 -0.20
N ALA A 90 1.62 10.27 0.79
CA ALA A 90 1.33 11.63 1.24
C ALA A 90 2.56 12.30 1.90
N VAL A 91 3.32 11.56 2.70
CA VAL A 91 4.58 12.04 3.30
C VAL A 91 5.61 12.40 2.22
N GLU A 92 5.77 11.56 1.20
CA GLU A 92 6.67 11.83 0.07
C GLU A 92 6.26 13.08 -0.71
N HIS A 93 4.96 13.25 -0.97
CA HIS A 93 4.42 14.45 -1.60
C HIS A 93 4.76 15.71 -0.80
N GLN A 94 4.59 15.67 0.53
CA GLN A 94 4.90 16.81 1.39
C GLN A 94 6.39 17.16 1.36
N TYR A 95 7.29 16.17 1.34
CA TYR A 95 8.72 16.41 1.19
C TYR A 95 9.05 17.05 -0.16
N ALA A 96 8.45 16.56 -1.24
CA ALA A 96 8.67 17.11 -2.58
C ALA A 96 8.25 18.59 -2.67
N GLU A 97 7.11 18.95 -2.09
CA GLU A 97 6.66 20.35 -2.02
C GLU A 97 7.63 21.24 -1.22
N TYR A 98 8.12 20.74 -0.08
CA TYR A 98 9.08 21.45 0.76
C TYR A 98 10.43 21.66 0.04
N PHE A 99 10.98 20.62 -0.60
CA PHE A 99 12.21 20.79 -1.38
C PHE A 99 12.01 21.77 -2.54
N ALA A 100 10.88 21.68 -3.24
CA ALA A 100 10.56 22.59 -4.33
C ALA A 100 10.44 24.06 -3.89
N SER A 101 9.99 24.35 -2.67
CA SER A 101 10.02 25.73 -2.15
C SER A 101 11.45 26.19 -1.87
N LEU A 102 12.28 25.37 -1.21
CA LEU A 102 13.67 25.72 -0.90
C LEU A 102 14.50 26.06 -2.15
N PHE A 103 14.37 25.29 -3.22
CA PHE A 103 15.10 25.57 -4.47
C PHE A 103 14.61 26.83 -5.18
N ARG A 104 13.30 27.13 -5.12
CA ARG A 104 12.75 28.39 -5.66
C ARG A 104 13.25 29.62 -4.91
N ASP A 105 13.53 29.49 -3.62
CA ASP A 105 14.10 30.58 -2.82
C ASP A 105 15.59 30.79 -3.12
N LEU A 106 16.32 29.72 -3.44
CA LEU A 106 17.73 29.76 -3.86
C LEU A 106 17.93 30.39 -5.24
N ASP A 107 17.02 30.15 -6.19
CA ASP A 107 17.07 30.77 -7.53
C ASP A 107 16.73 32.27 -7.51
N ARG A 108 16.23 32.80 -6.38
CA ARG A 108 15.86 34.22 -6.21
C ARG A 108 16.88 35.03 -5.40
N ALA A 109 17.96 34.41 -4.93
CA ALA A 109 19.06 35.04 -4.21
C ALA A 109 20.27 35.29 -5.14
#